data_AF-F8THF4-F1
#
_entry.id   AF-F8THF4-F1
#
_cell.length_a   1.000
_cell.length_b   1.000
_cell.length_c   1.000
_cell.angle_alpha   90.00
_cell.angle_beta   90.00
_cell.angle_gamma   90.00
#
_symmetry.space_group_name_H-M   'P 1'
#
loop_
_entity.id
_entity.type
_entity.pdbx_description
1 polymer ?
#
loop_
_entity_poly.entity_id
_entity_poly.type
_entity_poly.pdbx_seq_one_letter_code
_entity_poly.pdbx_strand_id
1 'polypeptide(L)'
;PKASRGICGADANAIAGRNYLRFVAGGSAAHSDHGREICHTLHATRAEGPYTIKDEKKLISLAQEWDIATDGRDIYEIAHEVALVGLEEYGKPFGTLRFLERATPERQKIWIDNEIAPRAIDREVTQSLHMTHMGNTSDPEVLVKQSLRTGMADGWGGSMVGTEFSDILFGTPTPKDTEGNLGVLEKEMVNIAVHGHDPAMSEMVVLAAELPEMIEYARSKGAKGINIVGLCCTANEVAMRHGIRMASNFLQQENAILTGAVELMVVDVQCIFPALQPLSECFHTKFVTTSEIARITNAIHIRFSAEKAFEQGKDIVKMAIDNFENRKKDKVYIPENKQQATVGYSCEAIIKCLDGVTNSHVDIRETYKPLIECVKAGVIRGAVAIVGCNNPKVRPDYSHIEIMKELLANDIIIVASGCSAQAASKAGLLGRGAKDICGAGLKRVCELVNI
;
A
#
# COMPACT_ATOMS: atom_id res chain seq x y z
N PRO A 1 -32.65 -24.57 3.09
CA PRO A 1 -32.20 -24.82 4.48
C PRO A 1 -33.18 -25.77 5.20
N LYS A 2 -32.69 -26.71 6.02
CA LYS A 2 -33.55 -27.66 6.77
C LYS A 2 -34.23 -27.05 8.00
N ALA A 3 -33.79 -25.87 8.46
CA ALA A 3 -34.38 -25.11 9.56
C ALA A 3 -34.25 -23.60 9.29
N SER A 4 -35.14 -22.79 9.87
CA SER A 4 -35.18 -21.33 9.71
C SER A 4 -34.27 -20.56 10.67
N ARG A 5 -33.76 -21.22 11.73
CA ARG A 5 -32.89 -20.64 12.76
C ARG A 5 -31.79 -21.62 13.17
N GLY A 6 -30.67 -21.10 13.67
CA GLY A 6 -29.66 -21.87 14.39
C GLY A 6 -30.12 -22.21 15.82
N ILE A 7 -29.31 -23.00 16.54
CA ILE A 7 -29.63 -23.49 17.89
C ILE A 7 -29.93 -22.35 18.87
N CYS A 8 -29.16 -21.25 18.81
CA CYS A 8 -29.35 -20.09 19.69
C CYS A 8 -30.50 -19.16 19.25
N GLY A 9 -31.26 -19.52 18.21
CA GLY A 9 -32.36 -18.71 17.70
C GLY A 9 -31.97 -17.67 16.64
N ALA A 10 -30.69 -17.51 16.30
CA ALA A 10 -30.27 -16.62 15.21
C ALA A 10 -30.80 -17.10 13.85
N ASP A 11 -31.44 -16.20 13.09
CA ASP A 11 -31.86 -16.48 11.72
C ASP A 11 -30.73 -16.25 10.70
N ALA A 12 -31.03 -16.46 9.41
CA ALA A 12 -30.04 -16.30 8.35
C ALA A 12 -29.46 -14.88 8.25
N ASN A 13 -30.25 -13.84 8.54
CA ASN A 13 -29.81 -12.45 8.44
C ASN A 13 -28.86 -12.09 9.58
N ALA A 14 -29.17 -12.52 10.80
CA ALA A 14 -28.29 -12.37 11.96
C ALA A 14 -26.94 -13.06 11.71
N ILE A 15 -26.96 -14.28 11.17
CA ILE A 15 -25.75 -15.04 10.87
C ILE A 15 -24.93 -14.33 9.78
N ALA A 16 -25.56 -13.91 8.67
CA ALA A 16 -24.89 -13.21 7.58
C ALA A 16 -24.28 -11.87 8.05
N GLY A 17 -25.03 -11.07 8.80
CA GLY A 17 -24.57 -9.79 9.34
C GLY A 17 -23.38 -9.96 10.29
N ARG A 18 -23.37 -10.99 11.15
CA ARG A 18 -22.24 -11.27 12.05
C ARG A 18 -21.00 -11.69 11.27
N ASN A 19 -21.15 -12.54 10.26
CA ASN A 19 -20.05 -12.99 9.42
C ASN A 19 -19.45 -11.82 8.62
N TYR A 20 -20.32 -10.97 8.05
CA TYR A 20 -19.88 -9.76 7.35
C TYR A 20 -19.13 -8.80 8.28
N LEU A 21 -19.66 -8.55 9.47
CA LEU A 21 -19.01 -7.67 10.43
C LEU A 21 -17.64 -8.20 10.87
N ARG A 22 -17.49 -9.51 11.10
CA ARG A 22 -16.17 -10.11 11.39
C ARG A 22 -15.21 -10.01 10.22
N PHE A 23 -15.70 -10.12 8.98
CA PHE A 23 -14.87 -9.94 7.79
C PHE A 23 -14.33 -8.51 7.71
N VAL A 24 -15.18 -7.51 7.94
CA VAL A 24 -14.77 -6.09 8.00
C VAL A 24 -13.81 -5.86 9.16
N ALA A 25 -14.09 -6.36 10.36
CA ALA A 25 -13.21 -6.21 11.51
C ALA A 25 -11.82 -6.85 11.28
N GLY A 26 -11.75 -7.98 10.58
CA GLY A 26 -10.49 -8.60 10.18
C GLY A 26 -9.69 -7.72 9.20
N GLY A 27 -10.35 -7.11 8.22
CA GLY A 27 -9.72 -6.15 7.31
C GLY A 27 -9.23 -4.89 8.04
N SER A 28 -10.07 -4.29 8.87
CA SER A 28 -9.71 -3.10 9.65
C SER A 28 -8.59 -3.37 10.65
N ALA A 29 -8.53 -4.56 11.25
CA ALA A 29 -7.43 -4.95 12.14
C ALA A 29 -6.10 -5.05 11.38
N ALA A 30 -6.10 -5.52 10.13
CA ALA A 30 -4.90 -5.63 9.32
C ALA A 30 -4.29 -4.26 9.02
N HIS A 31 -5.09 -3.28 8.59
CA HIS A 31 -4.61 -1.92 8.37
C HIS A 31 -4.36 -1.15 9.67
N SER A 32 -5.09 -1.47 10.76
CA SER A 32 -4.82 -0.92 12.09
C SER A 32 -3.39 -1.24 12.53
N ASP A 33 -3.02 -2.51 12.50
CA ASP A 33 -1.70 -2.92 12.99
C ASP A 33 -0.57 -2.40 12.09
N HIS A 34 -0.79 -2.38 10.77
CA HIS A 34 0.12 -1.75 9.82
C HIS A 34 0.37 -0.27 10.16
N GLY A 35 -0.69 0.53 10.28
CA GLY A 35 -0.55 1.95 10.61
C GLY A 35 0.10 2.18 11.99
N ARG A 36 -0.17 1.31 12.97
CA ARG A 36 0.42 1.38 14.31
C ARG A 36 1.93 1.16 14.28
N GLU A 37 2.41 0.15 13.54
CA GLU A 37 3.84 -0.11 13.40
C GLU A 37 4.57 1.07 12.72
N ILE A 38 3.92 1.76 11.78
CA ILE A 38 4.43 3.00 11.22
C ILE A 38 4.50 4.12 12.27
N CYS A 39 3.52 4.25 13.17
CA CYS A 39 3.62 5.18 14.30
C CYS A 39 4.82 4.86 15.21
N HIS A 40 5.02 3.58 15.53
CA HIS A 40 6.18 3.15 16.32
C HIS A 40 7.50 3.45 15.62
N THR A 41 7.55 3.28 14.30
CA THR A 41 8.71 3.64 13.47
C THR A 41 8.98 5.15 13.51
N LEU A 42 7.94 5.98 13.36
CA LEU A 42 8.05 7.44 13.46
C LEU A 42 8.54 7.88 14.85
N HIS A 43 8.01 7.30 15.91
CA HIS A 43 8.45 7.56 17.29
C HIS A 43 9.90 7.12 17.55
N ALA A 44 10.43 6.15 16.80
CA ALA A 44 11.81 5.67 16.95
C ALA A 44 12.83 6.48 16.15
N THR A 45 12.40 7.48 15.36
CA THR A 45 13.29 8.27 14.50
C THR A 45 14.29 9.13 15.30
N ARG A 46 15.49 9.29 14.75
CA ARG A 46 16.56 10.18 15.26
C ARG A 46 17.56 10.49 14.14
N ALA A 47 18.33 11.57 14.27
CA ALA A 47 19.26 12.06 13.23
C ALA A 47 20.22 11.00 12.67
N GLU A 48 20.75 10.12 13.52
CA GLU A 48 21.68 9.04 13.14
C GLU A 48 21.03 7.65 13.28
N GLY A 49 19.71 7.59 13.15
CA GLY A 49 18.93 6.35 13.23
C GLY A 49 18.79 5.66 11.86
N PRO A 50 18.37 4.39 11.84
CA PRO A 50 17.99 3.70 10.60
C PRO A 50 16.86 4.44 9.85
N TYR A 51 15.96 5.08 10.60
CA TYR A 51 14.88 5.91 10.08
C TYR A 51 15.09 7.36 10.50
N THR A 52 14.92 8.25 9.53
CA THR A 52 15.01 9.71 9.67
C THR A 52 13.72 10.36 9.13
N ILE A 53 13.50 11.62 9.44
CA ILE A 53 12.42 12.40 8.81
C ILE A 53 12.85 12.78 7.38
N LYS A 54 12.07 12.37 6.37
CA LYS A 54 12.34 12.67 4.95
C LYS A 54 11.50 13.82 4.43
N ASP A 55 10.31 14.03 4.98
CA ASP A 55 9.44 15.15 4.64
C ASP A 55 9.07 15.97 5.87
N GLU A 56 9.97 16.90 6.24
CA GLU A 56 9.75 17.81 7.36
C GLU A 56 8.54 18.72 7.13
N LYS A 57 8.27 19.12 5.88
CA LYS A 57 7.14 20.01 5.59
C LYS A 57 5.81 19.32 5.87
N LYS A 58 5.69 18.05 5.46
CA LYS A 58 4.50 17.25 5.74
C LYS A 58 4.31 17.00 7.23
N LEU A 59 5.40 16.70 7.95
CA LEU A 59 5.36 16.56 9.40
C LEU A 59 4.86 17.83 10.09
N ILE A 60 5.40 19.00 9.72
CA ILE A 60 5.00 20.29 10.29
C ILE A 60 3.55 20.62 9.94
N SER A 61 3.12 20.38 8.70
CA SER A 61 1.72 20.60 8.28
C SER A 61 0.75 19.73 9.09
N LEU A 62 1.08 18.45 9.32
CA LEU A 62 0.24 17.55 10.10
C LEU A 62 0.25 17.90 11.59
N ALA A 63 1.40 18.30 12.13
CA ALA A 63 1.50 18.80 13.50
C ALA A 63 0.57 20.01 13.70
N GLN A 64 0.57 20.96 12.77
CA GLN A 64 -0.34 22.11 12.79
C GLN A 64 -1.81 21.70 12.65
N GLU A 65 -2.13 20.75 11.76
CA GLU A 65 -3.49 20.17 11.64
C GLU A 65 -3.99 19.57 12.97
N TRP A 66 -3.08 19.05 13.80
CA TRP A 66 -3.41 18.44 15.09
C TRP A 66 -3.18 19.33 16.31
N ASP A 67 -2.97 20.64 16.09
CA ASP A 67 -2.71 21.64 17.12
C ASP A 67 -1.45 21.38 17.97
N ILE A 68 -0.44 20.73 17.38
CA ILE A 68 0.87 20.49 18.00
C ILE A 68 1.77 21.69 17.68
N ALA A 69 2.29 22.35 18.72
CA ALA A 69 3.17 23.50 18.56
C ALA A 69 4.50 23.08 17.89
N THR A 70 4.98 23.84 16.89
CA THR A 70 6.20 23.51 16.14
C THR A 70 7.32 24.54 16.27
N ASP A 71 7.00 25.77 16.66
CA ASP A 71 7.94 26.90 16.58
C ASP A 71 9.14 26.72 17.52
N GLY A 72 10.34 26.73 16.94
CA GLY A 72 11.62 26.66 17.66
C GLY A 72 11.92 25.30 18.31
N ARG A 73 11.14 24.26 18.01
CA ARG A 73 11.33 22.91 18.53
C ARG A 73 12.22 22.06 17.61
N ASP A 74 12.84 21.04 18.20
CA ASP A 74 13.56 20.03 17.42
C ASP A 74 12.58 19.20 16.58
N ILE A 75 12.99 18.83 15.37
CA ILE A 75 12.11 18.12 14.42
C ILE A 75 11.76 16.70 14.91
N TYR A 76 12.65 16.04 15.65
CA TYR A 76 12.40 14.71 16.20
C TYR A 76 11.49 14.79 17.44
N GLU A 77 11.59 15.84 18.25
CA GLU A 77 10.61 16.09 19.33
C GLU A 77 9.19 16.25 18.76
N ILE A 78 9.04 16.99 17.65
CA ILE A 78 7.77 17.14 16.95
C ILE A 78 7.31 15.78 16.39
N ALA A 79 8.21 15.03 15.74
CA ALA A 79 7.90 13.71 15.19
C ALA A 79 7.42 12.72 16.26
N HIS A 80 8.05 12.70 17.43
CA HIS A 80 7.67 11.82 18.53
C HIS A 80 6.30 12.20 19.09
N GLU A 81 6.00 13.50 19.24
CA GLU A 81 4.68 13.94 19.69
C GLU A 81 3.59 13.64 18.67
N VAL A 82 3.83 13.89 17.37
CA VAL A 82 2.92 13.51 16.29
C VAL A 82 2.68 12.00 16.30
N ALA A 83 3.72 11.19 16.48
CA ALA A 83 3.58 9.75 16.58
C ALA A 83 2.74 9.31 17.79
N LEU A 84 2.92 9.96 18.96
CA LEU A 84 2.12 9.68 20.16
C LEU A 84 0.64 10.05 19.95
N VAL A 85 0.34 11.22 19.38
CA VAL A 85 -1.03 11.61 19.03
C VAL A 85 -1.64 10.64 18.02
N GLY A 86 -0.86 10.18 17.04
CA GLY A 86 -1.28 9.13 16.11
C GLY A 86 -1.59 7.80 16.82
N LEU A 87 -0.77 7.40 17.80
CA LEU A 87 -1.01 6.20 18.62
C LEU A 87 -2.27 6.33 19.48
N GLU A 88 -2.62 7.53 19.95
CA GLU A 88 -3.87 7.77 20.69
C GLU A 88 -5.12 7.49 19.83
N GLU A 89 -5.08 7.68 18.50
CA GLU A 89 -6.20 7.32 17.61
C GLU A 89 -6.58 5.83 17.69
N TYR A 90 -5.66 4.95 18.08
CA TYR A 90 -5.90 3.52 18.18
C TYR A 90 -6.64 3.12 19.47
N GLY A 91 -6.44 3.87 20.56
CA GLY A 91 -6.87 3.47 21.90
C GLY A 91 -7.56 4.55 22.74
N LYS A 92 -7.81 5.75 22.20
CA LYS A 92 -8.39 6.88 22.95
C LYS A 92 -9.69 6.50 23.68
N PRO A 93 -9.89 6.97 24.93
CA PRO A 93 -11.07 6.64 25.72
C PRO A 93 -12.34 7.38 25.27
N PHE A 94 -12.21 8.58 24.70
CA PHE A 94 -13.32 9.45 24.35
C PHE A 94 -13.10 10.12 22.98
N GLY A 95 -14.19 10.62 22.40
CA GLY A 95 -14.17 11.31 21.11
C GLY A 95 -14.15 10.39 19.89
N THR A 96 -13.99 11.01 18.73
CA THR A 96 -13.90 10.35 17.41
C THR A 96 -12.50 10.50 16.82
N LEU A 97 -12.27 9.87 15.67
CA LEU A 97 -11.00 10.01 14.97
C LEU A 97 -10.77 11.45 14.49
N ARG A 98 -9.53 11.94 14.60
CA ARG A 98 -9.14 13.31 14.20
C ARG A 98 -9.33 13.56 12.71
N PHE A 99 -8.91 12.60 11.88
CA PHE A 99 -8.98 12.75 10.41
C PHE A 99 -10.39 12.80 9.83
N LEU A 100 -11.45 12.57 10.62
CA LEU A 100 -12.82 12.84 10.16
C LEU A 100 -13.03 14.32 9.81
N GLU A 101 -12.24 15.22 10.41
CA GLU A 101 -12.31 16.66 10.17
C GLU A 101 -11.90 17.05 8.74
N ARG A 102 -11.14 16.20 8.04
CA ARG A 102 -10.80 16.38 6.62
C ARG A 102 -12.01 16.19 5.68
N ALA A 103 -13.08 15.55 6.14
CA ALA A 103 -14.32 15.44 5.38
C ALA A 103 -15.15 16.73 5.49
N THR A 104 -16.03 16.99 4.52
CA THR A 104 -16.88 18.19 4.58
C THR A 104 -17.82 18.18 5.80
N PRO A 105 -18.22 19.36 6.33
CA PRO A 105 -19.12 19.43 7.49
C PRO A 105 -20.44 18.66 7.28
N GLU A 106 -20.98 18.65 6.06
CA GLU A 106 -22.20 17.90 5.72
C GLU A 106 -21.98 16.39 5.86
N ARG A 107 -20.81 15.89 5.44
CA ARG A 107 -20.47 14.47 5.58
C ARG A 107 -20.27 14.08 7.03
N GLN A 108 -19.57 14.90 7.81
CA GLN A 108 -19.39 14.68 9.24
C GLN A 108 -20.74 14.65 9.97
N LYS A 109 -21.65 15.58 9.63
CA LYS A 109 -23.02 15.57 10.19
C LYS A 109 -23.75 14.27 9.89
N ILE A 110 -23.68 13.76 8.65
CA ILE A 110 -24.28 12.46 8.29
C ILE A 110 -23.72 11.34 9.18
N TRP A 111 -22.42 11.32 9.43
CA TRP A 111 -21.83 10.28 10.28
C TRP A 111 -22.26 10.36 11.73
N ILE A 112 -22.41 11.58 12.27
CA ILE A 112 -22.89 11.84 13.62
C ILE A 112 -24.37 11.45 13.75
N ASP A 113 -25.23 11.94 12.85
CA ASP A 113 -26.67 11.68 12.85
C ASP A 113 -26.99 10.17 12.71
N ASN A 114 -26.14 9.42 12.00
CA ASN A 114 -26.29 7.98 11.82
C ASN A 114 -25.47 7.16 12.83
N GLU A 115 -24.79 7.79 13.80
CA GLU A 115 -23.96 7.17 14.83
C GLU A 115 -22.83 6.26 14.30
N ILE A 116 -22.35 6.56 13.09
CA ILE A 116 -21.28 5.82 12.42
C ILE A 116 -19.93 6.53 12.46
N ALA A 117 -19.83 7.73 13.03
CA ALA A 117 -18.53 8.39 13.25
C ALA A 117 -17.60 7.48 14.09
N PRO A 118 -16.46 7.02 13.54
CA PRO A 118 -15.59 6.07 14.24
C PRO A 118 -14.93 6.69 15.46
N ARG A 119 -14.84 5.89 16.53
CA ARG A 119 -14.08 6.23 17.74
C ARG A 119 -12.67 5.65 17.57
N ALA A 120 -12.01 5.20 18.64
CA ALA A 120 -10.69 4.60 18.53
C ALA A 120 -10.66 3.36 17.60
N ILE A 121 -9.59 3.22 16.81
CA ILE A 121 -9.47 2.21 15.74
C ILE A 121 -9.64 0.79 16.32
N ASP A 122 -8.89 0.45 17.37
CA ASP A 122 -8.93 -0.91 17.96
C ASP A 122 -10.22 -1.18 18.72
N ARG A 123 -10.86 -0.11 19.20
CA ARG A 123 -12.15 -0.21 19.86
C ARG A 123 -13.22 -0.68 18.89
N GLU A 124 -13.24 -0.18 17.66
CA GLU A 124 -14.22 -0.62 16.66
C GLU A 124 -14.01 -2.08 16.27
N VAL A 125 -12.77 -2.53 16.16
CA VAL A 125 -12.44 -3.96 15.95
C VAL A 125 -12.92 -4.80 17.14
N THR A 126 -12.54 -4.43 18.36
CA THR A 126 -12.88 -5.16 19.59
C THR A 126 -14.39 -5.23 19.80
N GLN A 127 -15.10 -4.11 19.62
CA GLN A 127 -16.55 -4.08 19.75
C GLN A 127 -17.23 -4.95 18.69
N SER A 128 -16.72 -4.98 17.46
CA SER A 128 -17.23 -5.85 16.40
C SER A 128 -17.12 -7.33 16.78
N LEU A 129 -15.99 -7.75 17.36
CA LEU A 129 -15.83 -9.12 17.85
C LEU A 129 -16.77 -9.44 19.01
N HIS A 130 -16.98 -8.49 19.92
CA HIS A 130 -17.95 -8.64 21.02
C HIS A 130 -19.39 -8.75 20.49
N MET A 131 -19.83 -7.83 19.63
CA MET A 131 -21.18 -7.82 19.04
C MET A 131 -21.52 -9.11 18.29
N THR A 132 -20.52 -9.78 17.73
CA THR A 132 -20.69 -11.01 16.95
C THR A 132 -20.57 -12.29 17.77
N HIS A 133 -20.35 -12.20 19.10
CA HIS A 133 -20.40 -13.34 20.00
C HIS A 133 -21.82 -13.92 20.12
N MET A 134 -21.92 -15.21 20.49
CA MET A 134 -23.21 -15.85 20.77
C MET A 134 -23.97 -15.10 21.87
N GLY A 135 -25.28 -14.89 21.68
CA GLY A 135 -26.14 -14.18 22.64
C GLY A 135 -26.13 -12.66 22.52
N ASN A 136 -25.28 -12.08 21.67
CA ASN A 136 -25.26 -10.64 21.38
C ASN A 136 -26.11 -10.28 20.15
N THR A 137 -25.77 -9.19 19.47
CA THR A 137 -26.49 -8.57 18.37
C THR A 137 -27.00 -9.59 17.35
N SER A 138 -28.32 -9.68 17.17
CA SER A 138 -28.98 -10.47 16.11
C SER A 138 -29.75 -9.59 15.13
N ASP A 139 -29.69 -8.27 15.29
CA ASP A 139 -30.26 -7.30 14.37
C ASP A 139 -29.27 -7.03 13.22
N PRO A 140 -29.62 -7.36 11.95
CA PRO A 140 -28.74 -7.16 10.81
C PRO A 140 -28.47 -5.67 10.50
N GLU A 141 -29.41 -4.76 10.76
CA GLU A 141 -29.20 -3.33 10.49
C GLU A 141 -28.10 -2.77 11.41
N VAL A 142 -28.16 -3.12 12.69
CA VAL A 142 -27.15 -2.72 13.69
C VAL A 142 -25.78 -3.29 13.35
N LEU A 143 -25.72 -4.53 12.86
CA LEU A 143 -24.47 -5.18 12.42
C LEU A 143 -23.87 -4.49 11.19
N VAL A 144 -24.70 -4.08 10.22
CA VAL A 144 -24.25 -3.33 9.04
C VAL A 144 -23.77 -1.93 9.44
N LYS A 145 -24.49 -1.21 10.31
CA LYS A 145 -24.03 0.09 10.84
C LYS A 145 -22.68 -0.01 11.54
N GLN A 146 -22.47 -1.02 12.38
CA GLN A 146 -21.16 -1.28 12.99
C GLN A 146 -20.10 -1.60 11.93
N SER A 147 -20.44 -2.32 10.87
CA SER A 147 -19.51 -2.65 9.79
C SER A 147 -19.05 -1.38 9.07
N LEU A 148 -19.97 -0.46 8.77
CA LEU A 148 -19.64 0.84 8.20
C LEU A 148 -18.72 1.65 9.12
N ARG A 149 -19.06 1.74 10.42
CA ARG A 149 -18.23 2.43 11.41
C ARG A 149 -16.82 1.83 11.49
N THR A 150 -16.70 0.51 11.52
CA THR A 150 -15.42 -0.21 11.62
C THR A 150 -14.57 -0.03 10.36
N GLY A 151 -15.18 -0.13 9.17
CA GLY A 151 -14.49 0.15 7.91
C GLY A 151 -14.05 1.60 7.78
N MET A 152 -14.81 2.57 8.31
CA MET A 152 -14.38 3.96 8.35
C MET A 152 -13.25 4.22 9.35
N ALA A 153 -13.17 3.47 10.46
CA ALA A 153 -12.06 3.55 11.39
C ALA A 153 -10.73 3.10 10.77
N ASP A 154 -10.79 2.25 9.75
CA ASP A 154 -9.65 1.93 8.90
C ASP A 154 -9.35 3.10 7.94
N GLY A 155 -10.27 3.43 7.04
CA GLY A 155 -10.02 4.41 5.97
C GLY A 155 -9.66 5.82 6.46
N TRP A 156 -10.33 6.32 7.50
CA TRP A 156 -10.06 7.62 8.15
C TRP A 156 -9.22 7.47 9.43
N GLY A 157 -8.63 6.30 9.68
CA GLY A 157 -7.78 6.03 10.83
C GLY A 157 -6.55 5.28 10.38
N GLY A 158 -6.52 3.95 10.58
CA GLY A 158 -5.33 3.11 10.36
C GLY A 158 -4.64 3.35 9.01
N SER A 159 -5.39 3.32 7.91
CA SER A 159 -4.85 3.54 6.56
C SER A 159 -4.35 4.98 6.35
N MET A 160 -5.09 5.98 6.84
CA MET A 160 -4.71 7.39 6.66
C MET A 160 -3.49 7.75 7.51
N VAL A 161 -3.45 7.33 8.78
CA VAL A 161 -2.27 7.46 9.66
C VAL A 161 -1.06 6.78 9.02
N GLY A 162 -1.22 5.52 8.57
CA GLY A 162 -0.14 4.79 7.91
C GLY A 162 0.40 5.51 6.68
N THR A 163 -0.48 6.09 5.86
CA THR A 163 -0.07 6.83 4.63
C THR A 163 0.67 8.12 4.97
N GLU A 164 0.09 8.98 5.82
CA GLU A 164 0.68 10.27 6.18
C GLU A 164 2.05 10.10 6.85
N PHE A 165 2.16 9.14 7.77
CA PHE A 165 3.40 8.90 8.49
C PHE A 165 4.46 8.20 7.61
N SER A 166 4.04 7.33 6.70
CA SER A 166 4.96 6.75 5.71
C SER A 166 5.54 7.83 4.79
N ASP A 167 4.75 8.83 4.42
CA ASP A 167 5.26 9.95 3.62
C ASP A 167 6.25 10.82 4.41
N ILE A 168 6.01 11.03 5.70
CA ILE A 168 6.96 11.72 6.59
C ILE A 168 8.28 10.94 6.70
N LEU A 169 8.20 9.61 6.87
CA LEU A 169 9.33 8.72 7.10
C LEU A 169 10.15 8.41 5.85
N PHE A 170 9.48 8.23 4.72
CA PHE A 170 10.09 7.69 3.50
C PHE A 170 10.05 8.69 2.34
N GLY A 171 9.37 9.82 2.52
CA GLY A 171 9.21 10.88 1.54
C GLY A 171 7.87 10.79 0.82
N THR A 172 7.20 11.94 0.65
CA THR A 172 5.96 12.03 -0.12
C THR A 172 6.20 11.62 -1.58
N PRO A 173 5.45 10.64 -2.13
CA PRO A 173 5.63 10.19 -3.50
C PRO A 173 5.53 11.31 -4.53
N THR A 174 6.36 11.21 -5.57
CA THR A 174 6.35 12.10 -6.75
C THR A 174 6.41 11.28 -8.03
N PRO A 175 5.96 11.82 -9.19
CA PRO A 175 5.90 11.05 -10.42
C PRO A 175 7.26 10.43 -10.79
N LYS A 176 7.31 9.11 -10.90
CA LYS A 176 8.51 8.32 -11.18
C LYS A 176 8.20 7.26 -12.23
N ASP A 177 9.10 7.11 -13.18
CA ASP A 177 9.02 6.06 -14.18
C ASP A 177 9.55 4.74 -13.60
N THR A 178 8.89 3.65 -13.97
CA THR A 178 9.23 2.29 -13.58
C THR A 178 8.71 1.30 -14.63
N GLU A 179 8.92 0.01 -14.39
CA GLU A 179 8.44 -1.07 -15.24
C GLU A 179 7.63 -2.08 -14.42
N GLY A 180 6.65 -2.71 -15.06
CA GLY A 180 5.83 -3.77 -14.47
C GLY A 180 5.88 -5.08 -15.24
N ASN A 181 5.48 -6.17 -14.55
CA ASN A 181 5.39 -7.57 -14.99
C ASN A 181 6.69 -8.39 -14.80
N LEU A 182 6.62 -9.72 -14.95
CA LEU A 182 7.75 -10.64 -14.64
C LEU A 182 9.01 -10.36 -15.46
N GLY A 183 8.89 -9.75 -16.64
CA GLY A 183 10.03 -9.41 -17.49
C GLY A 183 10.99 -8.39 -16.88
N VAL A 184 10.68 -7.80 -15.72
CA VAL A 184 11.58 -6.92 -14.96
C VAL A 184 12.65 -7.66 -14.17
N LEU A 185 12.57 -9.00 -14.08
CA LEU A 185 13.65 -9.83 -13.54
C LEU A 185 14.82 -9.90 -14.52
N GLU A 186 16.04 -10.01 -14.00
CA GLU A 186 17.26 -9.92 -14.81
C GLU A 186 18.12 -11.19 -14.67
N LYS A 187 18.50 -11.80 -15.80
CA LYS A 187 19.27 -13.06 -15.80
C LYS A 187 20.69 -12.91 -15.26
N GLU A 188 21.26 -11.71 -15.33
CA GLU A 188 22.65 -11.45 -14.96
C GLU A 188 22.77 -10.63 -13.67
N MET A 189 21.66 -10.28 -13.00
CA MET A 189 21.67 -9.60 -11.70
C MET A 189 21.15 -10.51 -10.59
N VAL A 190 21.51 -10.19 -9.35
CA VAL A 190 20.90 -10.78 -8.15
C VAL A 190 19.48 -10.24 -8.04
N ASN A 191 18.46 -11.07 -8.20
CA ASN A 191 17.06 -10.65 -8.07
C ASN A 191 16.57 -10.88 -6.64
N ILE A 192 16.21 -9.80 -5.97
CA ILE A 192 15.61 -9.80 -4.63
C ILE A 192 14.18 -9.31 -4.74
N ALA A 193 13.24 -10.13 -4.28
CA ALA A 193 11.81 -9.82 -4.28
C ALA A 193 11.38 -9.34 -2.90
N VAL A 194 10.92 -8.09 -2.78
CA VAL A 194 10.24 -7.59 -1.58
C VAL A 194 8.73 -7.81 -1.74
N HIS A 195 8.09 -8.47 -0.77
CA HIS A 195 6.68 -8.83 -0.86
C HIS A 195 5.96 -8.68 0.50
N GLY A 196 4.77 -8.08 0.49
CA GLY A 196 4.02 -7.79 1.71
C GLY A 196 3.40 -6.41 1.65
N HIS A 197 3.38 -5.72 2.79
CA HIS A 197 2.69 -4.46 3.05
C HIS A 197 3.49 -3.52 3.97
N ASP A 198 4.59 -3.94 4.60
CA ASP A 198 5.35 -3.09 5.53
C ASP A 198 6.47 -2.30 4.80
N PRO A 199 6.30 -0.98 4.57
CA PRO A 199 7.30 -0.15 3.93
C PRO A 199 8.55 0.01 4.78
N ALA A 200 8.47 -0.08 6.11
CA ALA A 200 9.63 0.07 6.98
C ALA A 200 10.66 -1.02 6.69
N MET A 201 10.20 -2.26 6.45
CA MET A 201 11.04 -3.37 6.03
C MET A 201 11.63 -3.14 4.64
N SER A 202 10.78 -2.91 3.64
CA SER A 202 11.23 -2.83 2.26
C SER A 202 12.15 -1.64 1.97
N GLU A 203 11.93 -0.50 2.64
CA GLU A 203 12.78 0.68 2.55
C GLU A 203 14.24 0.33 2.87
N MET A 204 14.46 -0.37 3.98
CA MET A 204 15.82 -0.73 4.40
C MET A 204 16.48 -1.74 3.48
N VAL A 205 15.71 -2.67 2.89
CA VAL A 205 16.23 -3.61 1.89
C VAL A 205 16.63 -2.86 0.61
N VAL A 206 15.82 -1.89 0.17
CA VAL A 206 16.14 -1.05 -1.00
C VAL A 206 17.41 -0.24 -0.74
N LEU A 207 17.47 0.52 0.36
CA LEU A 207 18.63 1.35 0.70
C LEU A 207 19.91 0.51 0.87
N ALA A 208 19.81 -0.67 1.48
CA ALA A 208 20.96 -1.58 1.61
C ALA A 208 21.44 -2.10 0.25
N ALA A 209 20.55 -2.33 -0.70
CA ALA A 209 20.91 -2.81 -2.04
C ALA A 209 21.58 -1.74 -2.91
N GLU A 210 21.38 -0.46 -2.60
CA GLU A 210 22.01 0.67 -3.29
C GLU A 210 23.43 0.98 -2.79
N LEU A 211 23.84 0.38 -1.67
CA LEU A 211 25.17 0.58 -1.10
C LEU A 211 26.26 0.15 -2.09
N PRO A 212 27.27 1.01 -2.37
CA PRO A 212 28.36 0.68 -3.28
C PRO A 212 29.08 -0.61 -2.94
N GLU A 213 29.28 -0.91 -1.65
CA GLU A 213 29.90 -2.14 -1.18
C GLU A 213 29.04 -3.39 -1.44
N MET A 214 27.71 -3.28 -1.42
CA MET A 214 26.81 -4.40 -1.74
C MET A 214 26.80 -4.67 -3.23
N ILE A 215 26.80 -3.61 -4.05
CA ILE A 215 26.90 -3.73 -5.51
C ILE A 215 28.23 -4.39 -5.90
N GLU A 216 29.33 -3.96 -5.29
CA GLU A 216 30.65 -4.56 -5.55
C GLU A 216 30.74 -6.00 -5.05
N TYR A 217 30.10 -6.30 -3.92
CA TYR A 217 30.00 -7.67 -3.44
C TYR A 217 29.22 -8.57 -4.42
N ALA A 218 28.10 -8.09 -4.97
CA ALA A 218 27.36 -8.80 -6.01
C ALA A 218 28.21 -9.08 -7.25
N ARG A 219 29.04 -8.11 -7.67
CA ARG A 219 30.01 -8.29 -8.77
C ARG A 219 31.07 -9.33 -8.45
N SER A 220 31.58 -9.35 -7.22
CA SER A 220 32.56 -10.37 -6.78
C SER A 220 32.01 -11.81 -6.85
N LYS A 221 30.67 -11.97 -6.77
CA LYS A 221 29.96 -13.24 -6.92
C LYS A 221 29.52 -13.55 -8.36
N GLY A 222 29.91 -12.72 -9.33
CA GLY A 222 29.66 -12.94 -10.76
C GLY A 222 28.33 -12.40 -11.29
N ALA A 223 27.59 -11.60 -10.51
CA ALA A 223 26.44 -10.84 -11.00
C ALA A 223 26.88 -9.47 -11.58
N LYS A 224 26.08 -8.87 -12.46
CA LYS A 224 26.32 -7.50 -12.97
C LYS A 224 25.91 -6.42 -11.97
N GLY A 225 25.07 -6.77 -11.00
CA GLY A 225 24.54 -5.87 -9.97
C GLY A 225 23.40 -6.53 -9.20
N ILE A 226 22.64 -5.71 -8.47
CA ILE A 226 21.48 -6.12 -7.68
C ILE A 226 20.22 -5.54 -8.34
N ASN A 227 19.20 -6.37 -8.46
CA ASN A 227 17.89 -6.01 -8.95
C ASN A 227 16.85 -6.23 -7.85
N ILE A 228 16.35 -5.14 -7.27
CA ILE A 228 15.18 -5.20 -6.39
C ILE A 228 13.91 -5.13 -7.24
N VAL A 229 12.99 -6.05 -6.97
CA VAL A 229 11.64 -6.04 -7.54
C VAL A 229 10.60 -6.17 -6.43
N GLY A 230 9.44 -5.55 -6.63
CA GLY A 230 8.36 -5.59 -5.64
C GLY A 230 7.18 -6.46 -6.06
N LEU A 231 6.49 -7.03 -5.05
CA LEU A 231 5.20 -7.71 -5.21
C LEU A 231 4.13 -7.19 -4.22
N CYS A 232 2.90 -6.99 -4.69
CA CYS A 232 1.77 -6.47 -3.89
C CYS A 232 2.05 -5.10 -3.26
N CYS A 233 1.50 -4.77 -2.09
CA CYS A 233 1.48 -3.38 -1.59
C CYS A 233 2.87 -2.83 -1.26
N THR A 234 3.77 -3.62 -0.68
CA THR A 234 5.16 -3.18 -0.45
C THR A 234 5.84 -2.77 -1.76
N ALA A 235 5.52 -3.45 -2.88
CA ALA A 235 5.99 -3.03 -4.20
C ALA A 235 5.53 -1.62 -4.57
N ASN A 236 4.26 -1.33 -4.31
CA ASN A 236 3.69 -0.03 -4.62
C ASN A 236 4.38 1.04 -3.78
N GLU A 237 4.63 0.79 -2.49
CA GLU A 237 5.34 1.73 -1.60
C GLU A 237 6.73 2.09 -2.14
N VAL A 238 7.56 1.07 -2.45
CA VAL A 238 8.92 1.33 -2.97
C VAL A 238 8.93 1.79 -4.43
N ALA A 239 7.95 1.43 -5.24
CA ALA A 239 7.81 1.95 -6.60
C ALA A 239 7.45 3.44 -6.59
N MET A 240 6.49 3.85 -5.74
CA MET A 240 6.02 5.23 -5.61
C MET A 240 7.12 6.17 -5.12
N ARG A 241 8.09 5.68 -4.31
CA ARG A 241 9.16 6.50 -3.70
C ARG A 241 10.50 6.36 -4.39
N HIS A 242 10.86 5.18 -4.88
CA HIS A 242 12.19 4.88 -5.44
C HIS A 242 12.15 4.45 -6.91
N GLY A 243 10.98 4.23 -7.50
CA GLY A 243 10.85 3.74 -8.88
C GLY A 243 11.18 2.25 -9.04
N ILE A 244 11.22 1.49 -7.94
CA ILE A 244 11.44 0.04 -7.96
C ILE A 244 10.41 -0.67 -8.87
N ARG A 245 10.90 -1.63 -9.64
CA ARG A 245 10.12 -2.35 -10.65
C ARG A 245 9.11 -3.30 -10.01
N MET A 246 7.87 -3.30 -10.50
CA MET A 246 6.76 -4.09 -9.94
C MET A 246 6.61 -5.43 -10.69
N ALA A 247 7.23 -6.49 -10.19
CA ALA A 247 7.26 -7.78 -10.90
C ALA A 247 5.90 -8.49 -10.95
N SER A 248 5.09 -8.36 -9.89
CA SER A 248 3.89 -9.19 -9.74
C SER A 248 2.84 -8.58 -8.82
N ASN A 249 1.59 -9.01 -9.01
CA ASN A 249 0.49 -8.83 -8.07
C ASN A 249 0.11 -10.14 -7.37
N PHE A 250 -1.03 -10.15 -6.68
CA PHE A 250 -1.43 -11.20 -5.74
C PHE A 250 -1.38 -12.63 -6.31
N LEU A 251 -2.02 -12.91 -7.45
CA LEU A 251 -2.06 -14.29 -7.98
C LEU A 251 -0.79 -14.70 -8.75
N GLN A 252 0.12 -13.77 -9.00
CA GLN A 252 1.35 -14.00 -9.77
C GLN A 252 2.59 -14.17 -8.85
N GLN A 253 2.40 -14.12 -7.53
CA GLN A 253 3.48 -14.24 -6.54
C GLN A 253 4.28 -15.55 -6.67
N GLU A 254 3.58 -16.67 -6.92
CA GLU A 254 4.21 -17.96 -7.17
C GLU A 254 4.98 -17.98 -8.51
N ASN A 255 4.44 -17.30 -9.53
CA ASN A 255 5.09 -17.21 -10.85
C ASN A 255 6.44 -16.50 -10.80
N ALA A 256 6.65 -15.56 -9.86
CA ALA A 256 7.94 -14.92 -9.68
C ALA A 256 9.04 -15.96 -9.32
N ILE A 257 8.73 -16.90 -8.41
CA ILE A 257 9.65 -17.99 -8.03
C ILE A 257 9.81 -18.98 -9.18
N LEU A 258 8.71 -19.32 -9.87
CA LEU A 258 8.72 -20.26 -11.00
C LEU A 258 9.62 -19.83 -12.17
N THR A 259 10.01 -18.55 -12.25
CA THR A 259 11.02 -18.10 -13.22
C THR A 259 12.41 -18.72 -12.99
N GLY A 260 12.66 -19.24 -11.79
CA GLY A 260 13.98 -19.74 -11.38
C GLY A 260 15.05 -18.66 -11.23
N ALA A 261 14.68 -17.38 -11.30
CA ALA A 261 15.61 -16.25 -11.30
C ALA A 261 15.70 -15.50 -9.96
N VAL A 262 14.82 -15.77 -8.99
CA VAL A 262 14.77 -15.05 -7.71
C VAL A 262 15.72 -15.71 -6.70
N GLU A 263 16.75 -14.99 -6.24
CA GLU A 263 17.67 -15.49 -5.21
C GLU A 263 17.02 -15.50 -3.84
N LEU A 264 16.25 -14.47 -3.54
CA LEU A 264 15.64 -14.29 -2.25
C LEU A 264 14.30 -13.57 -2.39
N MET A 265 13.28 -14.11 -1.73
CA MET A 265 12.02 -13.43 -1.50
C MET A 265 11.91 -13.12 0.00
N VAL A 266 11.92 -11.83 0.33
CA VAL A 266 11.74 -11.34 1.70
C VAL A 266 10.30 -10.88 1.86
N VAL A 267 9.67 -11.37 2.93
CA VAL A 267 8.26 -11.13 3.20
C VAL A 267 7.99 -10.63 4.61
N ASP A 268 7.07 -9.67 4.71
CA ASP A 268 6.58 -9.14 5.99
C ASP A 268 5.23 -9.77 6.39
N VAL A 269 4.11 -9.08 6.23
CA VAL A 269 2.75 -9.42 6.62
C VAL A 269 1.78 -9.31 5.43
N GLN A 270 0.64 -10.00 5.58
CA GLN A 270 -0.55 -9.88 4.72
C GLN A 270 -0.38 -10.31 3.25
N CYS A 271 -1.37 -11.05 2.72
CA CYS A 271 -1.45 -11.53 1.34
C CYS A 271 -0.31 -12.42 0.82
N ILE A 272 0.60 -12.85 1.69
CA ILE A 272 1.68 -13.79 1.38
C ILE A 272 1.14 -15.21 1.46
N PHE A 273 1.21 -15.96 0.37
CA PHE A 273 0.78 -17.35 0.34
C PHE A 273 1.74 -18.23 1.14
N PRO A 274 1.25 -19.01 2.11
CA PRO A 274 2.09 -20.02 2.77
C PRO A 274 2.68 -21.04 1.79
N ALA A 275 2.07 -21.21 0.61
CA ALA A 275 2.56 -22.07 -0.47
C ALA A 275 3.89 -21.58 -1.09
N LEU A 276 4.27 -20.31 -0.91
CA LEU A 276 5.55 -19.79 -1.40
C LEU A 276 6.75 -20.47 -0.76
N GLN A 277 6.65 -20.87 0.50
CA GLN A 277 7.74 -21.56 1.19
C GLN A 277 8.05 -22.93 0.56
N PRO A 278 7.11 -23.89 0.48
CA PRO A 278 7.42 -25.19 -0.14
C PRO A 278 7.73 -25.06 -1.64
N LEU A 279 7.17 -24.05 -2.32
CA LEU A 279 7.56 -23.74 -3.69
C LEU A 279 9.03 -23.31 -3.80
N SER A 280 9.51 -22.50 -2.85
CA SER A 280 10.90 -22.04 -2.81
C SER A 280 11.90 -23.20 -2.67
N GLU A 281 11.54 -24.27 -1.95
CA GLU A 281 12.37 -25.47 -1.81
C GLU A 281 12.59 -26.23 -3.13
N CYS A 282 11.73 -26.00 -4.14
CA CYS A 282 11.90 -26.57 -5.48
C CYS A 282 12.98 -25.85 -6.31
N PHE A 283 13.42 -24.67 -5.86
CA PHE A 283 14.41 -23.81 -6.50
C PHE A 283 15.58 -23.51 -5.55
N HIS A 284 16.49 -22.61 -5.94
CA HIS A 284 17.52 -22.11 -5.03
C HIS A 284 17.01 -20.99 -4.12
N THR A 285 15.83 -20.43 -4.43
CA THR A 285 15.26 -19.26 -3.76
C THR A 285 15.23 -19.42 -2.24
N LYS A 286 15.80 -18.43 -1.54
CA LYS A 286 15.65 -18.31 -0.09
C LYS A 286 14.35 -17.57 0.22
N PHE A 287 13.53 -18.14 1.08
CA PHE A 287 12.29 -17.53 1.53
C PHE A 287 12.43 -17.05 2.97
N VAL A 288 12.36 -15.73 3.16
CA VAL A 288 12.66 -15.06 4.43
C VAL A 288 11.41 -14.36 4.95
N THR A 289 10.96 -14.72 6.15
CA THR A 289 9.92 -13.99 6.89
C THR A 289 10.55 -13.01 7.86
N THR A 290 9.99 -11.81 8.00
CA THR A 290 10.56 -10.74 8.83
C THR A 290 9.70 -10.34 10.02
N SER A 291 8.38 -10.50 9.92
CA SER A 291 7.44 -10.13 10.98
C SER A 291 7.16 -11.26 11.97
N GLU A 292 7.02 -10.93 13.25
CA GLU A 292 6.66 -11.90 14.29
C GLU A 292 5.21 -12.41 14.17
N ILE A 293 4.32 -11.60 13.61
CA ILE A 293 2.88 -11.92 13.48
C ILE A 293 2.55 -12.68 12.18
N ALA A 294 3.52 -12.85 11.28
CA ALA A 294 3.35 -13.52 9.99
C ALA A 294 4.45 -14.57 9.76
N ARG A 295 4.54 -15.53 10.68
CA ARG A 295 5.48 -16.64 10.55
C ARG A 295 4.96 -17.72 9.61
N ILE A 296 5.84 -18.22 8.73
CA ILE A 296 5.56 -19.34 7.84
C ILE A 296 6.50 -20.49 8.21
N THR A 297 5.95 -21.68 8.41
CA THR A 297 6.71 -22.89 8.78
C THR A 297 7.82 -23.15 7.75
N ASN A 298 9.01 -23.55 8.21
CA ASN A 298 10.21 -23.82 7.40
C ASN A 298 10.80 -22.62 6.62
N ALA A 299 10.24 -21.41 6.77
CA ALA A 299 10.87 -20.20 6.26
C ALA A 299 12.09 -19.83 7.11
N ILE A 300 13.07 -19.20 6.49
CA ILE A 300 14.13 -18.50 7.24
C ILE A 300 13.47 -17.33 7.95
N HIS A 301 13.79 -17.10 9.22
CA HIS A 301 13.22 -15.99 9.98
C HIS A 301 14.31 -15.01 10.40
N ILE A 302 14.18 -13.76 9.94
CA ILE A 302 15.03 -12.64 10.35
C ILE A 302 14.10 -11.58 10.93
N ARG A 303 13.91 -11.60 12.24
CA ARG A 303 13.04 -10.62 12.92
C ARG A 303 13.52 -9.22 12.61
N PHE A 304 12.67 -8.42 12.00
CA PHE A 304 12.96 -7.04 11.68
C PHE A 304 12.56 -6.13 12.86
N SER A 305 13.38 -5.13 13.19
CA SER A 305 13.08 -4.18 14.27
C SER A 305 13.62 -2.78 13.95
N ALA A 306 12.88 -1.73 14.33
CA ALA A 306 13.23 -0.35 13.96
C ALA A 306 14.68 0.05 14.30
N GLU A 307 15.22 -0.42 15.42
CA GLU A 307 16.58 -0.12 15.88
C GLU A 307 17.70 -0.77 15.05
N LYS A 308 17.44 -1.94 14.44
CA LYS A 308 18.43 -2.76 13.72
C LYS A 308 18.09 -2.91 12.24
N ALA A 309 17.07 -2.20 11.79
CA ALA A 309 16.41 -2.35 10.51
C ALA A 309 17.38 -2.30 9.33
N PHE A 310 18.32 -1.35 9.35
CA PHE A 310 19.30 -1.21 8.27
C PHE A 310 20.33 -2.34 8.22
N GLU A 311 20.84 -2.79 9.38
CA GLU A 311 21.74 -3.94 9.46
C GLU A 311 21.05 -5.23 9.02
N GLN A 312 19.78 -5.40 9.38
CA GLN A 312 18.97 -6.53 8.93
C GLN A 312 18.70 -6.47 7.43
N GLY A 313 18.46 -5.28 6.87
CA GLY A 313 18.38 -5.07 5.43
C GLY A 313 19.66 -5.49 4.71
N LYS A 314 20.82 -5.11 5.23
CA LYS A 314 22.14 -5.55 4.73
C LYS A 314 22.31 -7.06 4.81
N ASP A 315 21.91 -7.69 5.92
CA ASP A 315 21.99 -9.16 6.07
C ASP A 315 21.14 -9.88 5.03
N ILE A 316 19.92 -9.37 4.75
CA ILE A 316 19.03 -9.90 3.71
C ILE A 316 19.67 -9.76 2.32
N VAL A 317 20.18 -8.57 1.98
CA VAL A 317 20.83 -8.32 0.68
C VAL A 317 22.05 -9.21 0.50
N LYS A 318 22.91 -9.30 1.52
CA LYS A 318 24.09 -10.17 1.52
C LYS A 318 23.70 -11.64 1.32
N MET A 319 22.68 -12.11 2.03
CA MET A 319 22.17 -13.48 1.90
C MET A 319 21.68 -13.77 0.47
N ALA A 320 21.04 -12.82 -0.19
CA ALA A 320 20.61 -12.96 -1.58
C ALA A 320 21.80 -13.02 -2.54
N ILE A 321 22.79 -12.13 -2.36
CA ILE A 321 24.02 -12.09 -3.16
C ILE A 321 24.79 -13.41 -3.04
N ASP A 322 24.96 -13.92 -1.82
CA ASP A 322 25.60 -15.21 -1.58
C ASP A 322 24.84 -16.36 -2.26
N ASN A 323 23.52 -16.26 -2.38
CA ASN A 323 22.71 -17.30 -2.98
C ASN A 323 22.73 -17.30 -4.53
N PHE A 324 23.27 -16.27 -5.17
CA PHE A 324 23.32 -16.17 -6.63
C PHE A 324 24.08 -17.33 -7.29
N GLU A 325 25.13 -17.84 -6.65
CA GLU A 325 25.91 -18.97 -7.15
C GLU A 325 25.10 -20.27 -7.23
N ASN A 326 24.03 -20.40 -6.45
CA ASN A 326 23.15 -21.57 -6.43
C ASN A 326 22.09 -21.55 -7.54
N ARG A 327 22.00 -20.45 -8.31
CA ARG A 327 21.05 -20.32 -9.43
C ARG A 327 21.35 -21.37 -10.51
N LYS A 328 20.37 -22.23 -10.79
CA LYS A 328 20.45 -23.21 -11.89
C LYS A 328 20.12 -22.52 -13.22
N LYS A 329 21.15 -22.00 -13.90
CA LYS A 329 21.01 -21.19 -15.13
C LYS A 329 20.19 -21.87 -16.24
N ASP A 330 20.26 -23.19 -16.34
CA ASP A 330 19.51 -24.03 -17.28
C ASP A 330 18.00 -24.11 -16.97
N LYS A 331 17.59 -23.77 -15.74
CA LYS A 331 16.19 -23.75 -15.29
C LYS A 331 15.58 -22.35 -15.24
N VAL A 332 16.31 -21.33 -15.69
CA VAL A 332 15.83 -19.94 -15.67
C VAL A 332 14.95 -19.67 -16.89
N TYR A 333 13.72 -19.24 -16.66
CA TYR A 333 12.81 -18.73 -17.68
C TYR A 333 12.15 -17.43 -17.20
N ILE A 334 12.58 -16.31 -17.77
CA ILE A 334 11.99 -14.99 -17.54
C ILE A 334 11.19 -14.62 -18.79
N PRO A 335 9.86 -14.43 -18.70
CA PRO A 335 9.05 -13.97 -19.83
C PRO A 335 9.51 -12.58 -20.30
N GLU A 336 9.57 -12.34 -21.61
CA GLU A 336 10.04 -11.05 -22.17
C GLU A 336 9.02 -9.91 -22.03
N ASN A 337 7.84 -10.17 -21.46
CA ASN A 337 6.78 -9.17 -21.32
C ASN A 337 7.03 -8.29 -20.09
N LYS A 338 7.25 -7.00 -20.34
CA LYS A 338 7.18 -5.91 -19.38
C LYS A 338 6.60 -4.66 -20.02
N GLN A 339 6.05 -3.76 -19.21
CA GLN A 339 5.44 -2.51 -19.67
C GLN A 339 6.01 -1.34 -18.86
N GLN A 340 6.16 -0.19 -19.52
CA GLN A 340 6.49 1.07 -18.85
C GLN A 340 5.29 1.56 -18.02
N ALA A 341 5.58 2.17 -16.87
CA ALA A 341 4.59 2.77 -16.01
C ALA A 341 5.16 4.03 -15.35
N THR A 342 4.32 5.05 -15.15
CA THR A 342 4.62 6.19 -14.28
C THR A 342 3.73 6.06 -13.04
N VAL A 343 4.36 6.05 -11.87
CA VAL A 343 3.70 5.94 -10.55
C VAL A 343 4.05 7.16 -9.71
N GLY A 344 3.64 7.22 -8.45
CA GLY A 344 4.02 8.30 -7.52
C GLY A 344 3.07 9.49 -7.50
N TYR A 345 1.82 9.29 -7.89
CA TYR A 345 0.77 10.32 -7.88
C TYR A 345 0.11 10.44 -6.49
N SER A 346 0.86 10.96 -5.51
CA SER A 346 0.29 11.46 -4.24
C SER A 346 -0.68 12.63 -4.48
N CYS A 347 -1.49 12.98 -3.47
CA CYS A 347 -2.36 14.16 -3.52
C CYS A 347 -1.55 15.44 -3.87
N GLU A 348 -0.40 15.60 -3.23
CA GLU A 348 0.55 16.70 -3.41
C GLU A 348 1.14 16.69 -4.82
N ALA A 349 1.52 15.52 -5.35
CA ALA A 349 2.02 15.37 -6.72
C ALA A 349 0.95 15.69 -7.76
N ILE A 350 -0.30 15.26 -7.54
CA ILE A 350 -1.42 15.56 -8.43
C ILE A 350 -1.66 17.07 -8.47
N ILE A 351 -1.73 17.73 -7.31
CA ILE A 351 -1.87 19.19 -7.21
C ILE A 351 -0.74 19.88 -7.97
N LYS A 352 0.52 19.45 -7.78
CA LYS A 352 1.68 20.01 -8.47
C LYS A 352 1.60 19.85 -10.00
N CYS A 353 1.06 18.73 -10.49
CA CYS A 353 0.83 18.51 -11.92
C CYS A 353 -0.26 19.44 -12.47
N LEU A 354 -1.38 19.59 -11.74
CA LEU A 354 -2.47 20.51 -12.11
C LEU A 354 -2.01 21.96 -12.12
N ASP A 355 -1.10 22.33 -11.22
CA ASP A 355 -0.46 23.64 -11.17
C ASP A 355 0.30 23.99 -12.48
N GLY A 356 0.75 22.98 -13.24
CA GLY A 356 1.39 23.15 -14.54
C GLY A 356 0.46 23.65 -15.65
N VAL A 357 -0.86 23.56 -15.46
CA VAL A 357 -1.87 24.06 -16.41
C VAL A 357 -2.62 25.30 -15.91
N THR A 358 -2.12 25.92 -14.83
CA THR A 358 -2.68 27.17 -14.28
C THR A 358 -1.94 28.41 -14.76
N ASN A 359 -2.64 29.54 -14.85
CA ASN A 359 -2.04 30.85 -15.07
C ASN A 359 -1.69 31.53 -13.73
N SER A 360 -0.40 31.77 -13.50
CA SER A 360 0.11 32.34 -12.24
C SER A 360 -0.39 33.75 -11.89
N HIS A 361 -1.04 34.46 -12.81
CA HIS A 361 -1.57 35.81 -12.56
C HIS A 361 -3.05 35.83 -12.15
N VAL A 362 -3.80 34.77 -12.44
CA VAL A 362 -5.27 34.77 -12.28
C VAL A 362 -5.82 33.53 -11.57
N ASP A 363 -5.11 32.40 -11.63
CA ASP A 363 -5.58 31.15 -11.04
C ASP A 363 -5.07 30.96 -9.62
N ILE A 364 -5.91 30.32 -8.82
CA ILE A 364 -5.55 29.86 -7.48
C ILE A 364 -4.78 28.55 -7.64
N ARG A 365 -3.51 28.60 -7.30
CA ARG A 365 -2.58 27.47 -7.32
C ARG A 365 -2.70 26.63 -6.06
N GLU A 366 -2.07 25.46 -6.05
CA GLU A 366 -2.07 24.50 -4.94
C GLU A 366 -3.47 23.94 -4.62
N THR A 367 -4.31 23.78 -5.65
CA THR A 367 -5.67 23.26 -5.51
C THR A 367 -6.02 22.26 -6.61
N TYR A 368 -7.09 21.49 -6.38
CA TYR A 368 -7.70 20.63 -7.41
C TYR A 368 -8.57 21.39 -8.43
N LYS A 369 -8.56 22.73 -8.41
CA LYS A 369 -9.47 23.55 -9.23
C LYS A 369 -9.43 23.19 -10.73
N PRO A 370 -8.27 23.00 -11.39
CA PRO A 370 -8.25 22.62 -12.81
C PRO A 370 -8.97 21.31 -13.10
N LEU A 371 -8.83 20.30 -12.22
CA LEU A 371 -9.54 19.02 -12.34
C LEU A 371 -11.05 19.21 -12.13
N ILE A 372 -11.44 19.96 -11.10
CA ILE A 372 -12.85 20.26 -10.79
C ILE A 372 -13.52 20.97 -11.98
N GLU A 373 -12.83 21.89 -12.64
CA GLU A 373 -13.33 22.60 -13.81
C GLU A 373 -13.50 21.67 -15.02
N CYS A 374 -12.55 20.74 -15.25
CA CYS A 374 -12.71 19.71 -16.29
C CYS A 374 -13.93 18.82 -16.05
N VAL A 375 -14.20 18.47 -14.79
CA VAL A 375 -15.39 17.69 -14.41
C VAL A 375 -16.67 18.50 -14.60
N LYS A 376 -16.70 19.75 -14.12
CA LYS A 376 -17.87 20.65 -14.28
C LYS A 376 -18.21 20.92 -15.74
N ALA A 377 -17.19 21.05 -16.60
CA ALA A 377 -17.36 21.25 -18.03
C ALA A 377 -17.79 19.98 -18.79
N GLY A 378 -17.75 18.81 -18.14
CA GLY A 378 -18.03 17.52 -18.78
C GLY A 378 -16.91 17.00 -19.68
N VAL A 379 -15.72 17.61 -19.64
CA VAL A 379 -14.52 17.12 -20.34
C VAL A 379 -14.05 15.82 -19.71
N ILE A 380 -14.09 15.74 -18.38
CA ILE A 380 -13.98 14.49 -17.63
C ILE A 380 -15.37 14.19 -17.08
N ARG A 381 -15.92 13.01 -17.37
CA ARG A 381 -17.27 12.63 -16.96
C ARG A 381 -17.36 12.24 -15.49
N GLY A 382 -16.25 11.84 -14.89
CA GLY A 382 -16.15 11.48 -13.49
C GLY A 382 -14.80 10.88 -13.16
N ALA A 383 -14.62 10.52 -11.90
CA ALA A 383 -13.43 9.83 -11.40
C ALA A 383 -13.84 8.53 -10.71
N VAL A 384 -13.09 7.45 -10.93
CA VAL A 384 -13.32 6.16 -10.28
C VAL A 384 -12.03 5.66 -9.64
N ALA A 385 -12.11 5.28 -8.37
CA ALA A 385 -11.04 4.52 -7.72
C ALA A 385 -11.20 3.03 -8.04
N ILE A 386 -10.25 2.45 -8.77
CA ILE A 386 -10.22 1.00 -9.02
C ILE A 386 -9.16 0.38 -8.11
N VAL A 387 -9.61 -0.37 -7.12
CA VAL A 387 -8.78 -0.96 -6.06
C VAL A 387 -9.00 -2.47 -5.97
N GLY A 388 -8.25 -3.14 -5.10
CA GLY A 388 -8.52 -4.51 -4.68
C GLY A 388 -7.60 -5.56 -5.30
N CYS A 389 -7.97 -6.83 -5.09
CA CYS A 389 -7.09 -7.98 -5.28
C CYS A 389 -7.41 -8.76 -6.56
N ASN A 390 -6.72 -9.87 -6.75
CA ASN A 390 -7.15 -10.92 -7.67
C ASN A 390 -7.93 -12.00 -6.93
N ASN A 391 -8.78 -12.75 -7.64
CA ASN A 391 -9.52 -13.88 -7.10
C ASN A 391 -9.58 -14.99 -8.14
N PRO A 392 -9.23 -16.26 -7.81
CA PRO A 392 -9.21 -17.35 -8.79
C PRO A 392 -10.58 -17.69 -9.40
N LYS A 393 -11.68 -17.16 -8.85
CA LYS A 393 -13.02 -17.24 -9.46
C LYS A 393 -13.16 -16.42 -10.75
N VAL A 394 -12.22 -15.51 -11.00
CA VAL A 394 -12.16 -14.67 -12.20
C VAL A 394 -10.79 -14.89 -12.84
N ARG A 395 -10.74 -14.86 -14.18
CA ARG A 395 -9.45 -14.91 -14.89
C ARG A 395 -8.53 -13.80 -14.34
N PRO A 396 -7.25 -14.10 -13.99
CA PRO A 396 -6.35 -13.10 -13.43
C PRO A 396 -6.33 -11.81 -14.24
N ASP A 397 -6.41 -10.67 -13.55
CA ASP A 397 -6.46 -9.29 -14.04
C ASP A 397 -7.58 -8.90 -15.02
N TYR A 398 -8.32 -9.85 -15.59
CA TYR A 398 -9.28 -9.60 -16.66
C TYR A 398 -10.28 -8.49 -16.31
N SER A 399 -10.98 -8.61 -15.17
CA SER A 399 -11.96 -7.61 -14.77
C SER A 399 -11.33 -6.25 -14.49
N HIS A 400 -10.15 -6.19 -13.88
CA HIS A 400 -9.45 -4.93 -13.65
C HIS A 400 -9.17 -4.21 -14.96
N ILE A 401 -8.55 -4.92 -15.91
CA ILE A 401 -8.11 -4.33 -17.17
C ILE A 401 -9.30 -3.91 -18.04
N GLU A 402 -10.32 -4.76 -18.18
CA GLU A 402 -11.45 -4.46 -19.06
C GLU A 402 -12.32 -3.33 -18.49
N ILE A 403 -12.56 -3.29 -17.17
CA ILE A 403 -13.26 -2.17 -16.54
C ILE A 403 -12.47 -0.87 -16.72
N MET A 404 -11.14 -0.89 -16.51
CA MET A 404 -10.32 0.31 -16.68
C MET A 404 -10.36 0.83 -18.12
N LYS A 405 -10.20 -0.04 -19.12
CA LYS A 405 -10.28 0.36 -20.53
C LYS A 405 -11.61 0.99 -20.88
N GLU A 406 -12.72 0.38 -20.42
CA GLU A 406 -14.06 0.91 -20.68
C GLU A 406 -14.24 2.29 -20.05
N LEU A 407 -13.83 2.48 -18.78
CA LEU A 407 -13.91 3.77 -18.09
C LEU A 407 -13.06 4.85 -18.79
N LEU A 408 -11.81 4.53 -19.13
CA LEU A 408 -10.88 5.47 -19.80
C LEU A 408 -11.42 5.89 -21.18
N ALA A 409 -11.92 4.94 -21.98
CA ALA A 409 -12.54 5.21 -23.28
C ALA A 409 -13.79 6.11 -23.18
N ASN A 410 -14.41 6.13 -22.00
CA ASN A 410 -15.63 6.88 -21.68
C ASN A 410 -15.36 8.18 -20.90
N ASP A 411 -14.16 8.76 -21.00
CA ASP A 411 -13.76 10.02 -20.36
C ASP A 411 -13.86 10.01 -18.83
N ILE A 412 -13.68 8.84 -18.20
CA ILE A 412 -13.64 8.71 -16.74
C ILE A 412 -12.19 8.49 -16.31
N ILE A 413 -11.66 9.43 -15.52
CA ILE A 413 -10.31 9.30 -14.97
C ILE A 413 -10.27 8.23 -13.88
N ILE A 414 -9.19 7.46 -13.83
CA ILE A 414 -9.03 6.37 -12.88
C ILE A 414 -7.89 6.69 -11.92
N VAL A 415 -8.14 6.47 -10.63
CA VAL A 415 -7.09 6.35 -9.62
C VAL A 415 -7.01 4.88 -9.23
N ALA A 416 -5.82 4.27 -9.34
CA ALA A 416 -5.63 2.86 -9.05
C ALA A 416 -4.67 2.66 -7.87
N SER A 417 -4.95 1.68 -7.01
CA SER A 417 -4.07 1.30 -5.90
C SER A 417 -4.03 -0.23 -5.71
N GLY A 418 -3.06 -0.73 -4.94
CA GLY A 418 -2.96 -2.16 -4.66
C GLY A 418 -2.68 -3.01 -5.92
N CYS A 419 -3.28 -4.20 -5.99
CA CYS A 419 -3.04 -5.14 -7.09
C CYS A 419 -3.71 -4.73 -8.41
N SER A 420 -4.72 -3.86 -8.37
CA SER A 420 -5.33 -3.31 -9.59
C SER A 420 -4.38 -2.31 -10.27
N ALA A 421 -3.64 -1.48 -9.52
CA ALA A 421 -2.59 -0.63 -10.08
C ALA A 421 -1.50 -1.45 -10.78
N GLN A 422 -1.12 -2.59 -10.19
CA GLN A 422 -0.17 -3.51 -10.81
C GLN A 422 -0.75 -4.19 -12.05
N ALA A 423 -2.05 -4.53 -12.06
CA ALA A 423 -2.72 -5.00 -13.27
C ALA A 423 -2.72 -3.93 -14.38
N ALA A 424 -2.96 -2.67 -14.02
CA ALA A 424 -2.88 -1.52 -14.92
C ALA A 424 -1.46 -1.36 -15.49
N SER A 425 -0.43 -1.46 -14.65
CA SER A 425 0.98 -1.45 -15.06
C SER A 425 1.27 -2.56 -16.06
N LYS A 426 0.92 -3.81 -15.75
CA LYS A 426 1.12 -4.97 -16.65
C LYS A 426 0.38 -4.84 -17.99
N ALA A 427 -0.71 -4.09 -18.04
CA ALA A 427 -1.48 -3.82 -19.24
C ALA A 427 -1.04 -2.56 -20.00
N GLY A 428 -0.01 -1.84 -19.53
CA GLY A 428 0.47 -0.60 -20.13
C GLY A 428 -0.43 0.61 -19.90
N LEU A 429 -1.41 0.50 -18.99
CA LEU A 429 -2.38 1.57 -18.70
C LEU A 429 -1.81 2.68 -17.81
N LEU A 430 -0.67 2.44 -17.14
CA LEU A 430 0.04 3.45 -16.36
C LEU A 430 1.16 4.14 -17.15
N GLY A 431 1.32 3.82 -18.44
CA GLY A 431 2.25 4.53 -19.32
C GLY A 431 1.57 5.71 -20.01
N ARG A 432 2.31 6.78 -20.32
CA ARG A 432 1.79 7.98 -21.02
C ARG A 432 1.13 7.67 -22.37
N GLY A 433 1.49 6.55 -23.00
CA GLY A 433 0.85 6.08 -24.25
C GLY A 433 -0.60 5.64 -24.06
N ALA A 434 -1.04 5.34 -22.83
CA ALA A 434 -2.42 4.95 -22.55
C ALA A 434 -3.44 6.04 -22.88
N LYS A 435 -3.02 7.31 -23.02
CA LYS A 435 -3.89 8.39 -23.51
C LYS A 435 -4.57 8.07 -24.85
N ASP A 436 -3.99 7.21 -25.67
CA ASP A 436 -4.53 6.86 -26.98
C ASP A 436 -5.74 5.92 -26.93
N ILE A 437 -6.00 5.29 -25.79
CA ILE A 437 -7.23 4.51 -25.55
C ILE A 437 -8.29 5.31 -24.79
N CYS A 438 -7.95 6.51 -24.32
CA CYS A 438 -8.88 7.37 -23.60
C CYS A 438 -9.89 8.01 -24.56
N GLY A 439 -11.06 8.38 -24.02
CA GLY A 439 -12.00 9.27 -24.69
C GLY A 439 -11.36 10.63 -25.02
N ALA A 440 -12.00 11.40 -25.90
CA ALA A 440 -11.41 12.63 -26.43
C ALA A 440 -11.15 13.70 -25.35
N GLY A 441 -12.01 13.77 -24.32
CA GLY A 441 -11.86 14.72 -23.23
C GLY A 441 -10.71 14.36 -22.31
N LEU A 442 -10.67 13.10 -21.85
CA LEU A 442 -9.61 12.61 -20.97
C LEU A 442 -8.25 12.60 -21.68
N LYS A 443 -8.19 12.20 -22.96
CA LYS A 443 -6.96 12.27 -23.78
C LYS A 443 -6.39 13.69 -23.80
N ARG A 444 -7.24 14.70 -24.04
CA ARG A 444 -6.82 16.11 -24.03
C ARG A 444 -6.28 16.55 -22.66
N VAL A 445 -6.92 16.11 -21.57
CA VAL A 445 -6.45 16.43 -20.21
C VAL A 445 -5.09 15.78 -19.94
N CYS A 446 -4.92 14.49 -20.27
CA CYS A 446 -3.63 13.79 -20.16
C CYS A 446 -2.51 14.51 -20.92
N GLU A 447 -2.79 15.04 -22.12
CA GLU A 447 -1.81 15.80 -22.90
C GLU A 447 -1.47 17.16 -22.31
N LEU A 448 -2.46 17.88 -21.77
CA LEU A 448 -2.27 19.18 -21.16
C LEU A 448 -1.48 19.10 -19.85
N VAL A 449 -1.88 18.17 -18.98
CA VAL A 449 -1.29 17.98 -17.64
C VAL A 449 -0.02 17.13 -17.70
N ASN A 450 0.22 16.46 -18.84
CA ASN A 450 1.30 15.51 -19.06
C ASN A 450 1.28 14.39 -18.01
N ILE A 451 0.20 13.60 -18.01
CA ILE A 451 -0.02 12.44 -17.13
C ILE A 451 -0.53 11.23 -17.89
#